data_AF-A0A8S1VUQ5-F1
#
_entry.id   AF-A0A8S1VUQ5-F1
#
_cell.length_a   1.000
_cell.length_b   1.000
_cell.length_c   1.000
_cell.angle_alpha   90.00
_cell.angle_beta   90.00
_cell.angle_gamma   90.00
#
_symmetry.space_group_name_H-M   'P 1'
#
loop_
_entity.id
_entity.type
_entity.pdbx_description
1 polymer ?
#
loop_
_entity_poly.entity_id
_entity_poly.type
_entity_poly.pdbx_seq_one_letter_code
_entity_poly.pdbx_strand_id
1 'polypeptide(L)'
;MDQPYASQFNFVCFCSQTVLLNQQSMADHIKKCLIYRQSSPFFQKFELLKIEKMQRQHLIALKSEFYVFIERVDALLKAGEDRLNSSVQQVPSLYGSGSMLQQQLGNNNQIYQQSAYAPKNIETDIFKSMKQLQKLEECNVCGKQVDADIITYFDHCITPICRPCLMKQIEKDAKTNIAFFCPNQQCRKEMTQQELIQLLGKEKQDQYATIMLARQFNLIKCSACSEQGAFEKGSSITVLKDPITNQQLQQKYVEHYLNNRFMCFNQKCRTEQCKECKAIPYHLGMTCEEYKIKKSSKCCRYCDQLIHKIQLNMPEAQQDICQENECQEKAQYACNKILACKHPCPGFKNEQICSTCLNDQCCKGDQKGDDYCNICFVEGLKNAPIIQSKCGHIFHYTCILKRLDVKWNGPRIVFKFCLCPLCNSWLEFQPSQPQNLVNQYYILFQDVMKKSLDRLKYENRDKDDKVSKVGEPFYGKPQEYAMAIYCYYQCFKCKNPYFGGAKDCQRALEEGDKQYKPEELICANCCEVPVGETCQIHGKEYIEFKCKFCCQIAVWFCWGTTHFCEDCHKRQCNGDYVSKIPKEKLPKCPGKDKCPIKMDHKPNGEEQALGCAICRNQKASQQNF
;
A
#
# COMPACT_ATOMS: atom_id res chain seq x y z
N MET A 1 9.25 30.75 53.78
CA MET A 1 10.17 29.61 53.81
C MET A 1 9.35 28.39 53.45
N ASP A 2 9.10 28.13 52.16
CA ASP A 2 10.07 27.61 51.18
C ASP A 2 10.70 26.31 51.73
N GLN A 3 10.61 25.16 51.06
CA GLN A 3 10.87 25.01 49.63
C GLN A 3 10.11 23.87 48.91
N PRO A 4 10.07 23.94 47.57
CA PRO A 4 9.28 23.13 46.64
C PRO A 4 10.10 22.03 45.91
N TYR A 5 9.41 21.16 45.16
CA TYR A 5 9.88 20.41 43.97
C TYR A 5 11.16 19.54 44.07
N ALA A 6 11.00 18.22 44.25
CA ALA A 6 11.98 17.21 43.81
C ALA A 6 11.37 15.79 43.74
N SER A 7 10.65 15.42 42.67
CA SER A 7 10.16 14.03 42.53
C SER A 7 10.05 13.48 41.09
N GLN A 8 10.91 13.91 40.16
CA GLN A 8 10.85 13.41 38.77
C GLN A 8 12.15 12.90 38.13
N PHE A 9 13.22 12.63 38.89
CA PHE A 9 14.52 12.26 38.28
C PHE A 9 15.27 11.08 38.94
N ASN A 10 14.62 10.24 39.76
CA ASN A 10 15.32 9.20 40.53
C ASN A 10 14.75 7.80 40.29
N PHE A 11 15.62 6.82 39.99
CA PHE A 11 15.36 5.38 39.92
C PHE A 11 15.86 4.70 41.20
N VAL A 12 15.04 3.86 41.82
CA VAL A 12 15.46 3.04 42.97
C VAL A 12 15.76 1.63 42.49
N CYS A 13 17.02 1.22 42.63
CA CYS A 13 17.48 -0.11 42.25
C CYS A 13 17.06 -1.18 43.27
N PHE A 14 17.06 -2.46 42.85
CA PHE A 14 16.88 -3.63 43.72
C PHE A 14 17.90 -3.71 44.88
N CYS A 15 19.05 -3.03 44.78
CA CYS A 15 20.00 -2.90 45.89
C CYS A 15 19.67 -1.76 46.87
N SER A 16 18.49 -1.15 46.73
CA SER A 16 18.01 0.01 47.49
C SER A 16 18.80 1.32 47.27
N GLN A 17 19.73 1.34 46.30
CA GLN A 17 20.44 2.56 45.94
C GLN A 17 19.59 3.42 44.99
N THR A 18 19.54 4.72 45.26
CA THR A 18 18.88 5.69 44.39
C THR A 18 19.86 6.20 43.33
N VAL A 19 19.45 6.17 42.06
CA VAL A 19 20.26 6.51 40.89
C VAL A 19 19.53 7.56 40.08
N LEU A 20 20.24 8.55 39.54
CA LEU A 20 19.65 9.56 38.65
C LEU A 20 19.12 8.90 37.37
N LEU A 21 17.90 9.25 36.98
CA LEU A 21 17.18 8.73 35.82
C LEU A 21 17.71 9.34 34.51
N ASN A 22 18.98 9.11 34.21
CA ASN A 22 19.59 9.42 32.92
C ASN A 22 20.43 8.24 32.43
N GLN A 23 20.65 8.17 31.11
CA GLN A 23 21.28 7.03 30.46
C GLN A 23 22.68 6.70 31.03
N GLN A 24 23.48 7.73 31.34
CA GLN A 24 24.85 7.56 31.81
C GLN A 24 24.90 7.03 33.24
N SER A 25 24.18 7.65 34.17
CA SER A 25 24.10 7.23 35.57
C SER A 25 23.50 5.82 35.71
N MET A 26 22.47 5.52 34.93
CA MET A 26 21.84 4.19 34.91
C MET A 26 22.79 3.12 34.36
N ALA A 27 23.47 3.38 33.24
CA ALA A 27 24.42 2.44 32.66
C ALA A 27 25.59 2.14 33.61
N ASP A 28 26.14 3.17 34.25
CA ASP A 28 27.26 3.03 35.18
C ASP A 28 26.88 2.25 36.44
N HIS A 29 25.66 2.47 36.96
CA HIS A 29 25.15 1.70 38.10
C HIS A 29 24.89 0.24 37.73
N ILE A 30 24.17 -0.04 36.64
CA ILE A 30 23.83 -1.41 36.20
C ILE A 30 25.08 -2.24 35.89
N LYS A 31 26.13 -1.61 35.35
CA LYS A 31 27.42 -2.27 35.12
C LYS A 31 28.09 -2.74 36.42
N LYS A 32 27.90 -2.05 37.54
CA LYS A 32 28.59 -2.34 38.82
C LYS A 32 27.70 -3.07 39.84
N CYS A 33 26.38 -2.99 39.70
CA CYS A 33 25.45 -3.56 40.67
C CYS A 33 25.16 -5.05 40.39
N LEU A 34 25.79 -5.93 41.17
CA LEU A 34 25.57 -7.39 41.10
C LEU A 34 24.12 -7.77 41.44
N ILE A 35 23.53 -7.11 42.45
CA ILE A 35 22.14 -7.35 42.87
C ILE A 35 21.17 -7.04 41.73
N TYR A 36 21.39 -5.97 40.96
CA TYR A 36 20.54 -5.64 39.81
C TYR A 36 20.61 -6.72 38.73
N ARG A 37 21.82 -7.20 38.39
CA ARG A 37 22.00 -8.25 37.37
C ARG A 37 21.35 -9.58 37.78
N GLN A 38 21.42 -9.92 39.07
CA GLN A 38 20.80 -11.14 39.60
C GLN A 38 19.28 -11.04 39.71
N SER A 39 18.73 -9.85 40.02
CA SER A 39 17.30 -9.66 40.26
C SER A 39 16.51 -9.19 39.04
N SER A 40 17.16 -8.61 38.02
CA SER A 40 16.49 -8.15 36.81
C SER A 40 15.97 -9.33 35.99
N PRO A 41 14.65 -9.42 35.71
CA PRO A 41 14.07 -10.50 34.91
C PRO A 41 14.66 -10.60 33.50
N PHE A 42 15.16 -9.46 32.98
CA PHE A 42 15.81 -9.39 31.68
C PHE A 42 17.21 -10.02 31.75
N PHE A 43 18.07 -9.60 32.68
CA PHE A 43 19.42 -10.17 32.81
C PHE A 43 19.38 -11.67 33.13
N GLN A 44 18.47 -12.11 34.01
CA GLN A 44 18.31 -13.53 34.33
C GLN A 44 18.05 -14.39 33.08
N LYS A 45 17.15 -13.94 32.19
CA LYS A 45 16.88 -14.66 30.94
C LYS A 45 18.00 -14.53 29.92
N PHE A 46 18.65 -13.38 29.88
CA PHE A 46 19.70 -13.09 28.92
C PHE A 46 20.99 -13.88 29.20
N GLU A 47 21.36 -14.05 30.46
CA GLU A 47 22.51 -14.87 30.89
C GLU A 47 22.36 -16.36 30.48
N LEU A 48 21.13 -16.88 30.40
CA LEU A 48 20.88 -18.26 29.96
C LEU A 48 21.30 -18.53 28.51
N LEU A 49 21.43 -17.48 27.68
CA LEU A 49 21.71 -17.61 26.25
C LEU A 49 23.18 -17.99 25.95
N LYS A 50 24.10 -17.98 26.93
CA LYS A 50 25.53 -18.32 26.73
C LYS A 50 26.13 -17.66 25.48
N ILE A 51 25.97 -16.34 25.38
CA ILE A 51 26.26 -15.52 24.18
C ILE A 51 27.72 -15.67 23.71
N GLU A 52 28.64 -15.86 24.64
CA GLU A 52 30.06 -16.09 24.37
C GLU A 52 30.32 -17.33 23.48
N LYS A 53 29.38 -18.28 23.43
CA LYS A 53 29.47 -19.50 22.63
C LYS A 53 28.76 -19.40 21.27
N MET A 54 28.13 -18.26 20.97
CA MET A 54 27.39 -18.07 19.72
C MET A 54 28.31 -17.75 18.55
N GLN A 55 27.96 -18.26 17.37
CA GLN A 55 28.64 -17.91 16.11
C GLN A 55 28.39 -16.45 15.73
N ARG A 56 29.34 -15.84 15.00
CA ARG A 56 29.31 -14.43 14.57
C ARG A 56 27.98 -14.00 13.92
N GLN A 57 27.39 -14.84 13.08
CA GLN A 57 26.12 -14.55 12.40
C GLN A 57 24.94 -14.41 13.39
N HIS A 58 24.88 -15.29 14.40
CA HIS A 58 23.85 -15.22 15.43
C HIS A 58 24.06 -14.03 16.36
N LEU A 59 25.32 -13.63 16.62
CA LEU A 59 25.62 -12.40 17.35
C LEU A 59 25.17 -11.14 16.59
N ILE A 60 25.31 -11.12 15.25
CA ILE A 60 24.83 -10.01 14.41
C ILE A 60 23.29 -9.96 14.40
N ALA A 61 22.62 -11.11 14.30
CA ALA A 61 21.16 -11.20 14.38
C ALA A 61 20.65 -10.73 15.75
N LEU A 62 21.24 -11.22 16.84
CA LEU A 62 20.93 -10.81 18.21
C LEU A 62 21.15 -9.30 18.42
N LYS A 63 22.25 -8.74 17.92
CA LYS A 63 22.50 -7.29 17.94
C LYS A 63 21.40 -6.51 17.19
N SER A 64 20.91 -7.05 16.08
CA SER A 64 19.84 -6.43 15.29
C SER A 64 18.48 -6.48 16.02
N GLU A 65 18.17 -7.60 16.68
CA GLU A 65 16.99 -7.71 17.54
C GLU A 65 17.02 -6.67 18.67
N PHE A 66 18.18 -6.43 19.28
CA PHE A 66 18.35 -5.38 20.29
C PHE A 66 18.05 -3.98 19.77
N TYR A 67 18.47 -3.64 18.55
CA TYR A 67 18.12 -2.35 17.95
C TYR A 67 16.61 -2.19 17.80
N VAL A 68 15.89 -3.23 17.38
CA VAL A 68 14.42 -3.21 17.28
C VAL A 68 13.77 -2.98 18.65
N PHE A 69 14.28 -3.63 19.70
CA PHE A 69 13.79 -3.40 21.06
C PHE A 69 14.10 -1.99 21.58
N ILE A 70 15.30 -1.47 21.31
CA ILE A 70 15.69 -0.09 21.66
C ILE A 70 14.75 0.91 20.99
N GLU A 71 14.52 0.78 19.68
CA GLU A 71 13.60 1.67 18.94
C GLU A 71 12.19 1.65 19.54
N ARG A 72 11.71 0.47 19.96
CA ARG A 72 10.41 0.32 20.62
C ARG A 72 10.38 1.01 21.99
N VAL A 73 11.44 0.89 22.79
CA VAL A 73 11.54 1.55 24.10
C VAL A 73 11.61 3.07 23.93
N ASP A 74 12.43 3.57 22.99
CA ASP A 74 12.56 5.00 22.69
C ASP A 74 11.23 5.61 22.21
N ALA A 75 10.46 4.88 21.41
CA ALA A 75 9.13 5.29 21.00
C ALA A 75 8.17 5.42 22.19
N LEU A 76 8.25 4.52 23.17
CA LEU A 76 7.43 4.56 24.39
C LEU A 76 7.85 5.70 25.33
N LEU A 77 9.15 5.97 25.45
CA LEU A 77 9.67 7.09 26.24
C LEU A 77 9.20 8.43 25.66
N LYS A 78 9.31 8.62 24.34
CA LYS A 78 8.80 9.82 23.64
C LYS A 78 7.29 10.00 23.81
N ALA A 79 6.52 8.91 23.70
CA ALA A 79 5.06 8.95 23.92
C ALA A 79 4.65 9.25 25.38
N GLY A 80 5.56 9.11 26.33
CA GLY A 80 5.39 9.53 27.72
C GLY A 80 5.65 11.03 27.93
N GLU A 81 6.69 11.56 27.28
CA GLU A 81 7.04 12.99 27.30
C GLU A 81 5.95 13.85 26.63
N ASP A 82 5.38 13.38 25.52
CA ASP A 82 4.29 14.07 24.82
C ASP A 82 3.01 14.14 25.67
N ARG A 83 2.75 13.14 26.52
CA ARG A 83 1.60 13.13 27.44
C ARG A 83 1.74 14.09 28.62
N LEU A 84 2.97 14.33 29.09
CA LEU A 84 3.26 15.31 30.14
C LEU A 84 3.19 16.76 29.61
N ASN A 85 3.51 16.98 28.33
CA ASN A 85 3.42 18.29 27.68
C ASN A 85 1.99 18.67 27.24
N SER A 86 1.08 17.69 27.14
CA SER A 86 -0.31 17.90 26.68
C SER A 86 -1.28 18.36 27.78
N SER A 87 -0.88 18.36 29.05
CA SER A 87 -1.74 18.68 30.20
C SER A 87 -1.61 20.14 30.71
N VAL A 88 -0.88 21.01 30.01
CA VAL A 88 -0.59 22.40 30.46
C VAL A 88 -1.32 23.49 29.65
N GLN A 89 -2.13 23.16 28.63
CA GLN A 89 -2.86 24.17 27.87
C GLN A 89 -4.30 23.77 27.61
N GLN A 90 -5.23 24.34 28.40
CA GLN A 90 -6.49 24.94 27.96
C GLN A 90 -7.38 25.31 29.16
N VAL A 91 -7.55 26.62 29.43
CA VAL A 91 -8.83 27.17 29.90
C VAL A 91 -9.11 28.45 29.10
N PRO A 92 -10.25 28.59 28.40
CA PRO A 92 -10.60 29.76 27.61
C PRO A 92 -11.17 30.91 28.44
N SER A 93 -10.89 32.15 28.02
CA SER A 93 -11.48 33.38 28.54
C SER A 93 -12.87 33.66 27.94
N LEU A 94 -13.87 33.96 28.78
CA LEU A 94 -15.10 34.67 28.40
C LEU A 94 -15.52 35.62 29.54
N TYR A 95 -15.75 36.89 29.17
CA TYR A 95 -16.50 38.01 29.81
C TYR A 95 -17.02 37.82 31.25
N GLY A 96 -16.90 38.73 32.22
CA GLY A 96 -16.83 40.20 32.22
C GLY A 96 -17.83 40.71 33.26
N SER A 97 -17.41 41.54 34.23
CA SER A 97 -18.23 42.46 35.07
C SER A 97 -17.30 43.15 36.08
N GLY A 98 -17.30 44.49 36.08
CA GLY A 98 -16.35 45.30 36.85
C GLY A 98 -16.76 45.65 38.28
N SER A 99 -15.84 46.24 39.02
CA SER A 99 -15.99 47.57 39.64
C SER A 99 -14.76 47.92 40.51
N MET A 100 -14.23 49.13 40.26
CA MET A 100 -13.77 50.15 41.21
C MET A 100 -13.07 49.71 42.51
N LEU A 101 -11.80 50.09 42.69
CA LEU A 101 -11.42 51.26 43.52
C LEU A 101 -9.90 51.48 43.56
N GLN A 102 -9.56 52.74 43.77
CA GLN A 102 -8.30 53.43 43.59
C GLN A 102 -7.62 53.66 44.95
N GLN A 103 -6.33 54.02 44.93
CA GLN A 103 -5.60 54.79 45.98
C GLN A 103 -5.23 54.00 47.26
N GLN A 104 -4.15 54.25 48.01
CA GLN A 104 -3.17 55.33 48.10
C GLN A 104 -2.00 54.87 49.02
N LEU A 105 -0.81 55.43 48.78
CA LEU A 105 0.21 55.95 49.73
C LEU A 105 0.40 55.30 51.11
N GLY A 106 1.67 55.14 51.52
CA GLY A 106 2.02 55.30 52.94
C GLY A 106 3.28 54.61 53.44
N ASN A 107 4.40 55.34 53.39
CA ASN A 107 5.63 55.13 54.16
C ASN A 107 5.38 54.93 55.67
N ASN A 108 6.22 54.14 56.35
CA ASN A 108 7.39 54.59 57.15
C ASN A 108 7.74 53.70 58.37
N ASN A 109 9.06 53.56 58.56
CA ASN A 109 9.82 53.59 59.82
C ASN A 109 9.79 52.38 60.79
N GLN A 110 10.93 51.69 60.96
CA GLN A 110 12.00 51.91 61.99
C GLN A 110 11.71 51.02 63.24
N ILE A 111 12.62 50.40 64.01
CA ILE A 111 14.06 50.56 64.29
C ILE A 111 14.51 49.42 65.27
N TYR A 112 15.83 49.11 65.33
CA TYR A 112 16.65 48.48 66.42
C TYR A 112 16.41 47.00 66.84
N GLN A 113 17.40 46.16 67.23
CA GLN A 113 18.88 46.14 67.26
C GLN A 113 19.37 44.75 67.79
N GLN A 114 20.69 44.50 67.71
CA GLN A 114 21.55 43.54 68.46
C GLN A 114 21.69 42.12 67.86
N SER A 115 22.78 41.75 67.16
CA SER A 115 24.22 41.58 67.51
C SER A 115 24.55 40.17 68.05
N ALA A 116 25.44 39.41 67.37
CA ALA A 116 26.77 39.06 67.87
C ALA A 116 27.60 38.08 66.96
N TYR A 117 28.92 38.35 66.92
CA TYR A 117 30.10 37.51 66.59
C TYR A 117 30.46 37.08 65.15
N ALA A 118 31.54 37.73 64.65
CA ALA A 118 32.46 37.36 63.57
C ALA A 118 33.50 36.29 64.06
N PRO A 119 34.48 35.74 63.26
CA PRO A 119 35.05 36.32 62.03
C PRO A 119 35.64 35.40 60.91
N LYS A 120 36.02 36.09 59.81
CA LYS A 120 37.12 35.86 58.83
C LYS A 120 36.97 34.79 57.71
N ASN A 121 36.86 35.27 56.47
CA ASN A 121 38.01 35.30 55.54
C ASN A 121 37.76 36.20 54.30
N ILE A 122 38.54 37.28 54.25
CA ILE A 122 39.26 37.89 53.12
C ILE A 122 38.88 37.36 51.73
N GLU A 123 38.03 38.09 51.00
CA GLU A 123 38.02 38.18 49.52
C GLU A 123 36.97 39.21 49.06
N THR A 124 37.13 40.48 49.44
CA THR A 124 36.36 41.58 48.87
C THR A 124 37.22 42.83 48.81
N ASP A 125 38.03 42.99 47.74
CA ASP A 125 38.48 44.33 47.34
C ASP A 125 39.07 44.49 45.92
N ILE A 126 38.63 43.70 44.94
CA ILE A 126 39.01 43.93 43.52
C ILE A 126 37.78 44.18 42.63
N PHE A 127 36.60 43.62 42.96
CA PHE A 127 35.42 43.74 42.09
C PHE A 127 34.52 44.96 42.33
N LYS A 128 34.69 45.69 43.44
CA LYS A 128 33.87 46.90 43.73
C LYS A 128 34.46 48.19 43.16
N SER A 129 35.75 48.22 42.85
CA SER A 129 36.46 49.36 42.27
C SER A 129 36.37 49.44 40.74
N MET A 130 35.87 48.41 40.05
CA MET A 130 35.65 48.44 38.58
C MET A 130 34.26 48.93 38.15
N LYS A 131 33.30 49.11 39.06
CA LYS A 131 31.92 49.50 38.72
C LYS A 131 31.69 51.02 38.58
N GLN A 132 32.75 51.83 38.66
CA GLN A 132 32.67 53.29 38.61
C GLN A 132 33.20 53.94 37.32
N LEU A 133 33.48 53.17 36.25
CA LEU A 133 33.91 53.72 34.96
C LEU A 133 33.30 53.02 33.72
N GLN A 134 32.03 52.58 33.76
CA GLN A 134 31.32 52.25 32.52
C GLN A 134 30.93 53.56 31.79
N LYS A 135 31.78 54.01 30.86
CA LYS A 135 31.44 55.09 29.92
C LYS A 135 30.37 54.56 28.98
N LEU A 136 29.14 55.03 29.15
CA LEU A 136 28.05 54.79 28.22
C LEU A 136 28.09 55.85 27.11
N GLU A 137 27.97 55.43 25.86
CA GLU A 137 27.93 56.27 24.68
C GLU A 137 26.63 56.04 23.90
N GLU A 138 26.08 57.09 23.29
CA GLU A 138 24.83 57.02 22.53
C GLU A 138 25.08 56.61 21.08
N CYS A 139 24.39 55.56 20.62
CA CYS A 139 24.45 55.14 19.23
C CYS A 139 23.63 56.05 18.32
N ASN A 140 24.24 56.63 17.29
CA ASN A 140 23.61 57.53 16.33
C ASN A 140 22.54 56.87 15.43
N VAL A 141 22.47 55.52 15.41
CA VAL A 141 21.50 54.77 14.59
C VAL A 141 20.25 54.39 15.38
N CYS A 142 20.40 54.02 16.66
CA CYS A 142 19.27 53.55 17.48
C CYS A 142 18.94 54.44 18.69
N GLY A 143 19.72 55.50 18.95
CA GLY A 143 19.52 56.44 20.06
C GLY A 143 19.69 55.83 21.45
N LYS A 144 20.26 54.61 21.56
CA LYS A 144 20.43 53.92 22.84
C LYS A 144 21.81 54.21 23.41
N GLN A 145 21.84 54.46 24.72
CA GLN A 145 23.08 54.42 25.49
C GLN A 145 23.55 52.99 25.65
N VAL A 146 24.77 52.73 25.19
CA VAL A 146 25.40 51.41 25.20
C VAL A 146 26.82 51.54 25.73
N ASP A 147 27.40 50.42 26.16
CA ASP A 147 28.80 50.39 26.60
C ASP A 147 29.72 50.87 25.46
N ALA A 148 30.67 51.75 25.77
CA ALA A 148 31.62 52.28 24.79
C ALA A 148 32.39 51.15 24.06
N ASP A 149 32.61 50.01 24.74
CA ASP A 149 33.28 48.83 24.18
C ASP A 149 32.57 48.22 22.95
N ILE A 150 31.28 48.50 22.77
CA ILE A 150 30.49 48.00 21.64
C ILE A 150 30.14 49.08 20.62
N ILE A 151 30.70 50.28 20.75
CA ILE A 151 30.62 51.34 19.75
C ILE A 151 31.77 51.19 18.75
N THR A 152 31.47 51.41 17.47
CA THR A 152 32.47 51.50 16.41
C THR A 152 32.41 52.88 15.78
N TYR A 153 33.58 53.44 15.53
CA TYR A 153 33.80 54.68 14.81
C TYR A 153 34.42 54.34 13.46
N PHE A 154 33.74 54.70 12.37
CA PHE A 154 34.34 54.62 11.04
C PHE A 154 35.09 55.92 10.73
N ASP A 155 36.27 55.81 10.14
CA ASP A 155 37.10 56.96 9.75
C ASP A 155 36.35 57.94 8.84
N HIS A 156 35.41 57.43 8.06
CA HIS A 156 34.68 58.19 7.07
C HIS A 156 33.51 59.03 7.60
N CYS A 157 33.04 58.79 8.83
CA CYS A 157 31.92 59.54 9.43
C CYS A 157 32.08 59.87 10.91
N ILE A 158 32.95 59.18 11.63
CA ILE A 158 33.28 59.37 13.05
C ILE A 158 32.03 59.37 13.96
N THR A 159 30.90 58.86 13.48
CA THR A 159 29.67 58.77 14.26
C THR A 159 29.69 57.49 15.09
N PRO A 160 29.32 57.54 16.39
CA PRO A 160 29.25 56.37 17.24
C PRO A 160 28.11 55.45 16.79
N ILE A 161 28.45 54.23 16.36
CA ILE A 161 27.46 53.23 15.94
C ILE A 161 27.67 51.96 16.75
N CYS A 162 26.64 51.49 17.43
CA CYS A 162 26.74 50.25 18.18
C CYS A 162 26.80 49.02 17.26
N ARG A 163 27.61 48.04 17.65
CA ARG A 163 27.79 46.76 16.97
C ARG A 163 26.47 46.07 16.60
N PRO A 164 25.40 46.07 17.43
CA PRO A 164 24.10 45.53 17.03
C PRO A 164 23.47 46.22 15.81
N CYS A 165 23.62 47.54 15.66
CA CYS A 165 23.10 48.26 14.49
C CYS A 165 23.91 47.95 13.24
N LEU A 166 25.24 47.79 13.37
CA LEU A 166 26.11 47.36 12.29
C LEU A 166 25.75 45.96 11.81
N MET A 167 25.59 45.02 12.74
CA MET A 167 25.20 43.65 12.39
C MET A 167 23.86 43.58 11.65
N LYS A 168 22.85 44.35 12.09
CA LYS A 168 21.56 44.42 11.40
C LYS A 168 21.68 44.96 9.97
N GLN A 169 22.54 45.95 9.76
CA GLN A 169 22.76 46.52 8.43
C GLN A 169 23.54 45.56 7.53
N ILE A 170 24.59 44.91 8.06
CA ILE A 170 25.35 43.88 7.36
C ILE A 170 24.45 42.71 6.95
N GLU A 171 23.57 42.23 7.83
CA GLU A 171 22.63 41.15 7.50
C GLU A 171 21.61 41.56 6.43
N LYS A 172 21.19 42.83 6.42
CA LYS A 172 20.29 43.38 5.40
C LYS A 172 20.98 43.47 4.03
N ASP A 173 22.19 44.01 4.01
CA ASP A 173 23.01 44.14 2.81
C ASP A 173 23.41 42.77 2.26
N ALA A 174 23.72 41.80 3.13
CA ALA A 174 23.99 40.42 2.72
C ALA A 174 22.82 39.76 1.98
N LYS A 175 21.57 40.19 2.23
CA LYS A 175 20.37 39.65 1.57
C LYS A 175 19.99 40.37 0.27
N THR A 176 20.33 41.66 0.14
CA THR A 176 19.74 42.52 -0.89
C THR A 176 20.76 43.20 -1.79
N ASN A 177 21.96 43.47 -1.29
CA ASN A 177 22.98 44.25 -1.96
C ASN A 177 24.18 43.38 -2.37
N ILE A 178 25.09 43.98 -3.15
CA ILE A 178 26.37 43.40 -3.57
C ILE A 178 27.57 44.00 -2.81
N ALA A 179 27.31 44.95 -1.91
CA ALA A 179 28.27 45.66 -1.08
C ALA A 179 27.63 46.00 0.28
N PHE A 180 28.46 46.29 1.28
CA PHE A 180 28.04 46.62 2.63
C PHE A 180 28.13 48.13 2.87
N PHE A 181 27.08 48.72 3.44
CA PHE A 181 27.01 50.18 3.61
C PHE A 181 26.93 50.59 5.07
N CYS A 182 27.50 51.75 5.39
CA CYS A 182 27.36 52.35 6.71
C CYS A 182 25.87 52.59 7.04
N PRO A 183 25.38 52.15 8.22
CA PRO A 183 23.98 52.34 8.61
C PRO A 183 23.61 53.79 8.92
N ASN A 184 24.59 54.68 9.08
CA ASN A 184 24.33 56.11 9.21
C ASN A 184 23.77 56.65 7.88
N GLN A 185 22.51 57.10 7.91
CA GLN A 185 21.78 57.55 6.73
C GLN A 185 22.41 58.78 6.06
N GLN A 186 23.18 59.59 6.80
CA GLN A 186 23.88 60.76 6.28
C GLN A 186 25.21 60.41 5.61
N CYS A 187 25.74 59.20 5.85
CA CYS A 187 27.00 58.75 5.26
C CYS A 187 26.81 57.76 4.11
N ARG A 188 26.18 56.60 4.39
CA ARG A 188 25.97 55.46 3.46
C ARG A 188 27.17 55.07 2.58
N LYS A 189 28.41 55.39 2.98
CA LYS A 189 29.60 54.94 2.28
C LYS A 189 29.76 53.42 2.40
N GLU A 190 30.39 52.83 1.40
CA GLU A 190 30.74 51.40 1.39
C GLU A 190 31.79 51.11 2.47
N MET A 191 31.57 50.08 3.26
CA MET A 191 32.51 49.61 4.28
C MET A 191 33.66 48.85 3.61
N THR A 192 34.89 49.20 3.96
CA THR A 192 36.10 48.57 3.47
C THR A 192 36.26 47.14 4.02
N GLN A 193 37.10 46.34 3.36
CA GLN A 193 37.39 44.98 3.82
C GLN A 193 38.02 44.95 5.22
N GLN A 194 38.87 45.93 5.55
CA GLN A 194 39.52 46.01 6.86
C GLN A 194 38.51 46.29 7.98
N GLU A 195 37.58 47.22 7.75
CA GLU A 195 36.48 47.52 8.67
C GLU A 195 35.59 46.28 8.90
N LEU A 196 35.27 45.54 7.84
CA LEU A 196 34.46 44.32 7.93
C LEU A 196 35.19 43.18 8.66
N ILE A 197 36.50 43.02 8.45
CA ILE A 197 37.32 42.02 9.17
C ILE A 197 37.37 42.36 10.66
N GLN A 198 37.54 43.64 11.01
CA GLN A 198 37.53 44.09 12.40
C GLN A 198 36.16 43.90 13.06
N LEU A 199 35.07 44.06 12.31
CA LEU A 199 33.72 43.88 12.80
C LEU A 199 33.29 42.42 12.90
N LEU A 200 33.58 41.58 11.91
CA LEU A 200 33.01 40.23 11.79
C LEU A 200 34.01 39.11 12.09
N GLY A 201 35.31 39.41 12.04
CA GLY A 201 36.38 38.42 11.95
C GLY A 201 36.56 37.92 10.51
N LYS A 202 37.77 37.43 10.21
CA LYS A 202 38.17 36.98 8.87
C LYS A 202 37.24 35.90 8.29
N GLU A 203 36.92 34.87 9.09
CA GLU A 203 36.08 33.75 8.63
C GLU A 203 34.68 34.18 8.18
N LYS A 204 34.02 35.08 8.92
CA LYS A 204 32.68 35.57 8.55
C LYS A 204 32.73 36.50 7.35
N GLN A 205 33.79 37.31 7.22
CA GLN A 205 33.97 38.17 6.06
C GLN A 205 34.21 37.33 4.79
N ASP A 206 35.00 36.26 4.86
CA ASP A 206 35.21 35.32 3.75
C ASP A 206 33.88 34.65 3.30
N GLN A 207 33.04 34.25 4.27
CA GLN A 207 31.70 33.71 3.99
C GLN A 207 30.82 34.74 3.26
N TYR A 208 30.78 35.98 3.75
CA TYR A 208 29.99 37.04 3.11
C TYR A 208 30.53 37.42 1.73
N ALA A 209 31.84 37.50 1.56
CA ALA A 209 32.48 37.74 0.26
C ALA A 209 32.08 36.66 -0.76
N THR A 210 32.06 35.39 -0.34
CA THR A 210 31.60 34.27 -1.18
C THR A 210 30.13 34.43 -1.60
N ILE A 211 29.25 34.87 -0.68
CA ILE A 211 27.83 35.13 -0.98
C ILE A 211 27.68 36.30 -1.97
N MET A 212 28.47 37.37 -1.81
CA MET A 212 28.45 38.54 -2.70
C MET A 212 28.94 38.17 -4.10
N LEU A 213 30.04 37.42 -4.22
CA LEU A 213 30.55 36.92 -5.50
C LEU A 213 29.52 36.02 -6.19
N ALA A 214 28.89 35.12 -5.44
CA ALA A 214 27.83 34.28 -6.00
C ALA A 214 26.64 35.10 -6.53
N ARG A 215 26.29 36.22 -5.87
CA ARG A 215 25.23 37.11 -6.34
C ARG A 215 25.66 37.94 -7.55
N GLN A 216 26.88 38.47 -7.55
CA GLN A 216 27.44 39.26 -8.64
C GLN A 216 27.50 38.48 -9.96
N PHE A 217 27.89 37.20 -9.90
CA PHE A 217 28.01 36.34 -11.07
C PHE A 217 26.81 35.39 -11.27
N ASN A 218 25.71 35.59 -10.51
CA ASN A 218 24.51 34.75 -10.56
C ASN A 218 24.82 33.25 -10.46
N LEU A 219 25.77 32.89 -9.59
CA LEU A 219 26.23 31.51 -9.41
C LEU A 219 25.13 30.69 -8.75
N ILE A 220 24.86 29.53 -9.32
CA ILE A 220 23.93 28.55 -8.79
C ILE A 220 24.66 27.25 -8.49
N LYS A 221 24.17 26.53 -7.49
CA LYS A 221 24.73 25.25 -7.04
C LYS A 221 23.80 24.11 -7.43
N CYS A 222 24.36 23.08 -8.06
CA CYS A 222 23.68 21.83 -8.35
C CYS A 222 23.28 21.13 -7.04
N SER A 223 22.01 20.74 -6.90
CA SER A 223 21.52 20.06 -5.69
C SER A 223 21.92 18.57 -5.63
N ALA A 224 22.27 17.97 -6.77
CA ALA A 224 22.70 16.57 -6.86
C ALA A 224 24.19 16.36 -6.58
N CYS A 225 25.08 17.20 -7.15
CA CYS A 225 26.53 17.01 -7.08
C CYS A 225 27.31 18.20 -6.51
N SER A 226 26.62 19.24 -6.05
CA SER A 226 27.22 20.43 -5.43
C SER A 226 28.12 21.30 -6.34
N GLU A 227 28.24 20.99 -7.63
CA GLU A 227 28.96 21.82 -8.62
C GLU A 227 28.34 23.22 -8.71
N GLN A 228 29.19 24.25 -8.86
CA GLN A 228 28.76 25.64 -9.02
C GLN A 228 29.02 26.12 -10.44
N GLY A 229 28.15 26.99 -10.94
CA GLY A 229 28.35 27.66 -12.23
C GLY A 229 27.42 28.85 -12.39
N ALA A 230 27.74 29.73 -13.33
CA ALA A 230 26.94 30.92 -13.62
C ALA A 230 25.62 30.54 -14.28
N PHE A 231 24.51 31.06 -13.76
CA PHE A 231 23.21 30.90 -14.39
C PHE A 231 22.97 31.98 -15.43
N GLU A 232 22.73 31.55 -16.67
CA GLU A 232 22.25 32.40 -17.75
C GLU A 232 20.76 32.12 -17.98
N LYS A 233 19.98 33.20 -18.08
CA LYS A 233 18.57 33.11 -18.43
C LYS A 233 18.43 32.58 -19.86
N GLY A 234 17.49 31.67 -20.08
CA GLY A 234 17.25 31.12 -21.42
C GLY A 234 16.85 32.21 -22.43
N SER A 235 17.34 32.08 -23.66
CA SER A 235 16.98 32.93 -24.80
C SER A 235 15.48 32.86 -25.10
N SER A 236 14.92 33.90 -25.71
CA SER A 236 13.48 34.07 -25.99
C SER A 236 12.85 32.86 -26.70
N ILE A 237 12.24 31.95 -25.95
CA ILE A 237 11.39 30.87 -26.47
C ILE A 237 9.93 31.37 -26.45
N THR A 238 9.28 31.42 -27.60
CA THR A 238 7.86 31.82 -27.74
C THR A 238 6.90 30.64 -27.68
N VAL A 239 7.37 29.42 -27.99
CA VAL A 239 6.54 28.21 -28.00
C VAL A 239 7.27 27.07 -27.30
N LEU A 240 6.77 26.69 -26.12
CA LEU A 240 7.21 25.50 -25.39
C LEU A 240 6.03 24.54 -25.30
N LYS A 241 6.23 23.27 -25.68
CA LYS A 241 5.20 22.23 -25.63
C LYS A 241 5.51 21.19 -24.57
N ASP A 242 4.47 20.63 -23.98
CA ASP A 242 4.59 19.48 -23.10
C ASP A 242 4.95 18.22 -23.92
N PRO A 243 5.99 17.45 -23.56
CA PRO A 243 6.41 16.24 -24.29
C PRO A 243 5.36 15.13 -24.34
N ILE A 244 4.44 15.08 -23.37
CA ILE A 244 3.45 14.01 -23.21
C ILE A 244 2.17 14.38 -23.94
N THR A 245 1.66 15.60 -23.73
CA THR A 245 0.36 16.03 -24.29
C THR A 245 0.49 16.75 -25.62
N ASN A 246 1.71 17.16 -26.01
CA ASN A 246 2.01 17.96 -27.20
C ASN A 246 1.27 19.32 -27.25
N GLN A 247 0.70 19.75 -26.12
CA GLN A 247 0.00 21.01 -25.97
C GLN A 247 0.97 22.15 -25.68
N GLN A 248 0.66 23.34 -26.19
CA GLN A 248 1.43 24.54 -25.92
C GLN A 248 1.21 25.01 -24.48
N LEU A 249 2.30 25.25 -23.76
CA LEU A 249 2.24 25.74 -22.39
C LEU A 249 1.87 27.23 -22.36
N GLN A 250 1.13 27.62 -21.31
CA GLN A 250 0.79 29.02 -21.05
C GLN A 250 2.05 29.86 -20.83
N GLN A 251 1.99 31.15 -21.18
CA GLN A 251 3.13 32.07 -21.13
C GLN A 251 3.82 32.11 -19.75
N LYS A 252 3.04 32.07 -18.65
CA LYS A 252 3.60 32.02 -17.29
C LYS A 252 4.55 30.84 -17.05
N TYR A 253 4.29 29.68 -17.66
CA TYR A 253 5.12 28.49 -17.53
C TYR A 253 6.37 28.56 -18.39
N VAL A 254 6.28 29.22 -19.55
CA VAL A 254 7.43 29.49 -20.43
C VAL A 254 8.39 30.46 -19.75
N GLU A 255 7.88 31.53 -19.14
CA GLU A 255 8.69 32.49 -18.39
C GLU A 255 9.39 31.83 -17.19
N HIS A 256 8.66 30.99 -16.44
CA HIS A 256 9.24 30.22 -15.34
C HIS A 256 10.32 29.23 -15.84
N TYR A 257 10.13 28.61 -17.00
CA TYR A 257 11.14 27.75 -17.64
C TYR A 257 12.43 28.52 -17.94
N LEU A 258 12.34 29.66 -18.61
CA LEU A 258 13.49 30.46 -19.00
C LEU A 258 14.28 31.03 -17.80
N ASN A 259 13.57 31.38 -16.73
CA ASN A 259 14.16 32.04 -15.56
C ASN A 259 14.74 31.07 -14.53
N ASN A 260 14.29 29.82 -14.49
CA ASN A 260 14.59 28.92 -13.37
C ASN A 260 15.16 27.55 -13.78
N ARG A 261 15.06 27.11 -15.04
CA ARG A 261 15.55 25.80 -15.46
C ARG A 261 17.04 25.86 -15.80
N PHE A 262 17.84 24.98 -15.21
CA PHE A 262 19.24 24.80 -15.59
C PHE A 262 19.61 23.32 -15.64
N MET A 263 20.63 23.01 -16.43
CA MET A 263 21.28 21.70 -16.45
C MET A 263 22.58 21.79 -15.66
N CYS A 264 22.87 20.78 -14.84
CA CYS A 264 24.11 20.76 -14.07
C CYS A 264 25.35 20.94 -14.97
N PHE A 265 26.24 21.86 -14.59
CA PHE A 265 27.49 22.17 -15.29
C PHE A 265 28.47 20.98 -15.33
N ASN A 266 28.34 20.06 -14.38
CA ASN A 266 29.14 18.85 -14.34
C ASN A 266 28.67 17.86 -15.42
N GLN A 267 29.55 17.57 -16.39
CA GLN A 267 29.25 16.69 -17.52
C GLN A 267 28.85 15.27 -17.14
N LYS A 268 29.25 14.78 -15.96
CA LYS A 268 28.83 13.46 -15.44
C LYS A 268 27.45 13.50 -14.80
N CYS A 269 27.02 14.65 -14.27
CA CYS A 269 25.76 14.77 -13.55
C CYS A 269 24.59 15.12 -14.48
N ARG A 270 24.71 16.18 -15.30
CA ARG A 270 23.71 16.64 -16.30
C ARG A 270 22.22 16.59 -15.87
N THR A 271 21.94 16.64 -14.57
CA THR A 271 20.56 16.64 -14.07
C THR A 271 19.91 17.99 -14.36
N GLU A 272 18.65 17.95 -14.79
CA GLU A 272 17.84 19.15 -14.99
C GLU A 272 17.15 19.54 -13.69
N GLN A 273 17.30 20.81 -13.30
CA GLN A 273 16.87 21.27 -11.98
C GLN A 273 16.28 22.68 -12.04
N CYS A 274 15.49 23.00 -11.01
CA CYS A 274 14.98 24.34 -10.79
C CYS A 274 15.91 25.13 -9.85
N LYS A 275 16.38 26.31 -10.28
CA LYS A 275 17.21 27.23 -9.49
C LYS A 275 16.54 27.65 -8.18
N GLU A 276 15.24 27.91 -8.22
CA GLU A 276 14.50 28.50 -7.12
C GLU A 276 14.08 27.47 -6.07
N CYS A 277 13.36 26.41 -6.47
CA CYS A 277 12.87 25.39 -5.54
C CYS A 277 13.78 24.15 -5.39
N LYS A 278 14.88 24.09 -6.15
CA LYS A 278 15.88 22.98 -6.13
C LYS A 278 15.31 21.61 -6.52
N ALA A 279 14.17 21.56 -7.19
CA ALA A 279 13.55 20.31 -7.65
C ALA A 279 14.40 19.60 -8.70
N ILE A 280 14.46 18.27 -8.60
CA ILE A 280 15.06 17.36 -9.58
C ILE A 280 14.07 16.21 -9.81
N PRO A 281 13.64 15.94 -11.06
CA PRO A 281 13.86 16.74 -12.27
C PRO A 281 13.10 18.08 -12.22
N TYR A 282 13.38 18.97 -13.18
CA TYR A 282 12.65 20.23 -13.34
C TYR A 282 11.15 20.01 -13.60
N HIS A 283 10.29 20.77 -12.93
CA HIS A 283 8.83 20.63 -12.98
C HIS A 283 8.19 21.42 -14.14
N LEU A 284 8.33 20.90 -15.37
CA LEU A 284 7.76 21.51 -16.58
C LEU A 284 6.24 21.73 -16.46
N GLY A 285 5.77 22.90 -16.92
CA GLY A 285 4.34 23.24 -16.92
C GLY A 285 3.77 23.65 -15.56
N MET A 286 4.62 23.86 -14.55
CA MET A 286 4.23 24.29 -13.19
C MET A 286 5.20 25.36 -12.67
N THR A 287 4.69 26.31 -11.91
CA THR A 287 5.47 27.22 -11.06
C THR A 287 6.05 26.50 -9.85
N CYS A 288 7.02 27.11 -9.16
CA CYS A 288 7.56 26.58 -7.90
C CYS A 288 6.46 26.37 -6.84
N GLU A 289 5.51 27.30 -6.70
CA GLU A 289 4.37 27.15 -5.80
C GLU A 289 3.46 26.00 -6.21
N GLU A 290 3.03 25.93 -7.48
CA GLU A 290 2.15 24.86 -7.96
C GLU A 290 2.83 23.48 -7.83
N TYR A 291 4.14 23.39 -8.10
CA TYR A 291 4.91 22.16 -7.90
C TYR A 291 4.99 21.78 -6.42
N LYS A 292 5.20 22.76 -5.53
CA LYS A 292 5.22 22.54 -4.09
C LYS A 292 3.85 22.09 -3.59
N ILE A 293 2.76 22.72 -4.07
CA ILE A 293 1.38 22.32 -3.80
C ILE A 293 1.14 20.91 -4.30
N LYS A 294 1.50 20.58 -5.55
CA LYS A 294 1.36 19.23 -6.12
C LYS A 294 2.09 18.19 -5.28
N LYS A 295 3.31 18.50 -4.83
CA LYS A 295 4.12 17.63 -3.98
C LYS A 295 3.57 17.48 -2.55
N SER A 296 2.88 18.49 -2.03
CA SER A 296 2.25 18.46 -0.70
C SER A 296 0.77 18.05 -0.71
N SER A 297 0.14 17.96 -1.89
CA SER A 297 -1.28 17.64 -2.04
C SER A 297 -1.48 16.15 -1.92
N LYS A 298 -2.56 15.73 -1.25
CA LYS A 298 -3.00 14.35 -1.27
C LYS A 298 -3.52 14.01 -2.67
N CYS A 299 -2.95 13.00 -3.31
CA CYS A 299 -3.52 12.41 -4.51
C CYS A 299 -4.54 11.34 -4.16
N CYS A 300 -5.44 11.06 -5.10
CA CYS A 300 -6.37 9.96 -4.98
C CYS A 300 -5.62 8.63 -5.04
N ARG A 301 -5.88 7.76 -4.07
CA ARG A 301 -5.33 6.40 -4.00
C ARG A 301 -5.60 5.53 -5.23
N TYR A 302 -6.68 5.80 -5.97
CA TYR A 302 -7.15 4.94 -7.05
C TYR A 302 -6.84 5.46 -8.45
N CYS A 303 -6.91 6.77 -8.67
CA CYS A 303 -6.67 7.38 -9.99
C CYS A 303 -5.48 8.36 -10.02
N ASP A 304 -4.76 8.52 -8.90
CA ASP A 304 -3.62 9.43 -8.73
C ASP A 304 -3.91 10.92 -9.01
N GLN A 305 -5.17 11.31 -9.21
CA GLN A 305 -5.58 12.71 -9.40
C GLN A 305 -5.50 13.50 -8.09
N LEU A 306 -5.23 14.79 -8.17
CA LEU A 306 -5.11 15.67 -7.01
C LEU A 306 -6.46 15.85 -6.29
N ILE A 307 -6.47 15.70 -4.97
CA ILE A 307 -7.65 15.97 -4.14
C ILE A 307 -7.61 17.42 -3.67
N HIS A 308 -8.47 18.25 -4.26
CA HIS A 308 -8.56 19.68 -3.92
C HIS A 308 -9.32 19.96 -2.61
N LYS A 309 -10.19 19.06 -2.17
CA LYS A 309 -10.97 19.19 -0.93
C LYS A 309 -11.01 17.85 -0.19
N ILE A 310 -10.46 17.82 1.02
CA ILE A 310 -10.52 16.63 1.89
C ILE A 310 -11.92 16.55 2.50
N GLN A 311 -12.57 15.39 2.35
CA GLN A 311 -13.88 15.15 2.96
C GLN A 311 -13.73 14.77 4.43
N LEU A 312 -13.81 15.77 5.31
CA LEU A 312 -13.70 15.56 6.77
C LEU A 312 -14.83 14.69 7.35
N ASN A 313 -15.95 14.57 6.63
CA ASN A 313 -17.09 13.75 7.03
C ASN A 313 -16.89 12.24 6.76
N MET A 314 -15.81 11.86 6.06
CA MET A 314 -15.49 10.48 5.73
C MET A 314 -14.45 9.90 6.70
N PRO A 315 -14.44 8.57 6.93
CA PRO A 315 -13.40 7.92 7.72
C PRO A 315 -12.01 8.25 7.18
N GLU A 316 -11.04 8.45 8.07
CA GLU A 316 -9.66 8.86 7.73
C GLU A 316 -9.04 7.99 6.62
N ALA A 317 -9.33 6.69 6.62
CA ALA A 317 -8.84 5.71 5.63
C ALA A 317 -9.42 5.86 4.21
N GLN A 318 -10.41 6.74 4.02
CA GLN A 318 -11.09 7.00 2.74
C GLN A 318 -10.96 8.46 2.30
N GLN A 319 -10.33 9.31 3.11
CA GLN A 319 -10.14 10.74 2.80
C GLN A 319 -9.16 10.99 1.64
N ASP A 320 -8.42 9.96 1.24
CA ASP A 320 -7.51 9.92 0.10
C ASP A 320 -8.18 9.38 -1.17
N ILE A 321 -9.51 9.35 -1.25
CA ILE A 321 -10.27 8.94 -2.45
C ILE A 321 -11.02 10.15 -3.03
N CYS A 322 -10.84 10.43 -4.33
CA CYS A 322 -11.54 11.55 -5.01
C CYS A 322 -13.00 11.20 -5.30
N GLN A 323 -13.81 12.22 -5.67
CA GLN A 323 -15.25 12.08 -5.92
C GLN A 323 -15.63 11.54 -7.30
N GLU A 324 -14.67 11.13 -8.11
CA GLU A 324 -14.95 10.54 -9.42
C GLU A 324 -15.74 9.23 -9.26
N ASN A 325 -16.72 9.02 -10.14
CA ASN A 325 -17.67 7.91 -10.04
C ASN A 325 -16.97 6.55 -9.88
N GLU A 326 -15.95 6.28 -10.71
CA GLU A 326 -15.21 5.02 -10.66
C GLU A 326 -14.46 4.82 -9.31
N CYS A 327 -13.87 5.89 -8.77
CA CYS A 327 -13.19 5.84 -7.49
C CYS A 327 -14.17 5.64 -6.32
N GLN A 328 -15.37 6.23 -6.40
CA GLN A 328 -16.42 6.06 -5.42
C GLN A 328 -17.05 4.65 -5.47
N GLU A 329 -17.22 4.08 -6.66
CA GLU A 329 -17.61 2.68 -6.83
C GLU A 329 -16.58 1.71 -6.23
N LYS A 330 -15.29 2.01 -6.32
CA LYS A 330 -14.24 1.25 -5.62
C LYS A 330 -14.31 1.49 -4.10
N ALA A 331 -14.56 2.73 -3.67
CA ALA A 331 -14.62 3.12 -2.25
C ALA A 331 -15.71 2.40 -1.45
N GLN A 332 -16.84 2.05 -2.07
CA GLN A 332 -17.94 1.35 -1.39
C GLN A 332 -17.50 0.00 -0.77
N TYR A 333 -16.50 -0.64 -1.38
CA TYR A 333 -15.92 -1.89 -0.92
C TYR A 333 -14.65 -1.68 -0.10
N ALA A 334 -14.15 -0.46 0.08
CA ALA A 334 -12.90 -0.20 0.77
C ALA A 334 -13.05 -0.31 2.29
N CYS A 335 -12.03 -0.85 2.95
CA CYS A 335 -11.95 -0.81 4.41
C CYS A 335 -11.90 0.65 4.91
N ASN A 336 -12.47 0.90 6.09
CA ASN A 336 -12.52 2.21 6.72
C ASN A 336 -11.51 2.35 7.87
N LYS A 337 -10.60 1.38 8.05
CA LYS A 337 -9.61 1.33 9.14
C LYS A 337 -8.24 1.84 8.67
N ILE A 338 -7.52 2.47 9.59
CA ILE A 338 -6.09 2.79 9.46
C ILE A 338 -5.27 1.64 10.07
N LEU A 339 -4.21 1.22 9.37
CA LEU A 339 -3.29 0.19 9.85
C LEU A 339 -2.34 0.73 10.92
N ALA A 340 -1.66 -0.15 11.66
CA ALA A 340 -0.66 0.24 12.66
C ALA A 340 0.50 1.07 12.07
N CYS A 341 0.81 0.89 10.77
CA CYS A 341 1.78 1.70 10.03
C CYS A 341 1.24 3.09 9.61
N LYS A 342 0.07 3.50 10.11
CA LYS A 342 -0.64 4.77 9.80
C LYS A 342 -1.11 4.93 8.37
N HIS A 343 -0.96 3.91 7.52
CA HIS A 343 -1.53 3.90 6.18
C HIS A 343 -2.98 3.41 6.19
N PRO A 344 -3.83 3.92 5.28
CA PRO A 344 -5.14 3.34 5.02
C PRO A 344 -5.04 1.84 4.71
N CYS A 345 -5.96 1.05 5.29
CA CYS A 345 -6.04 -0.36 4.97
C CYS A 345 -6.41 -0.53 3.48
N PRO A 346 -5.61 -1.25 2.68
CA PRO A 346 -5.91 -1.48 1.26
C PRO A 346 -6.97 -2.57 1.05
N GLY A 347 -7.35 -3.29 2.11
CA GLY A 347 -8.33 -4.37 2.09
C GLY A 347 -9.76 -3.90 1.88
N PHE A 348 -10.68 -4.87 1.84
CA PHE A 348 -12.09 -4.60 1.65
C PHE A 348 -12.85 -4.35 2.98
N LYS A 349 -14.07 -3.80 2.86
CA LYS A 349 -14.94 -3.48 3.99
C LYS A 349 -15.38 -4.73 4.73
N ASN A 350 -15.39 -4.67 6.06
CA ASN A 350 -15.77 -5.79 6.95
C ASN A 350 -14.84 -7.01 6.89
N GLU A 351 -13.59 -6.86 6.44
CA GLU A 351 -12.53 -7.83 6.74
C GLU A 351 -12.43 -8.04 8.26
N GLN A 352 -12.44 -9.30 8.69
CA GLN A 352 -12.20 -9.65 10.10
C GLN A 352 -10.77 -9.29 10.49
N ILE A 353 -9.83 -9.61 9.60
CA ILE A 353 -8.40 -9.29 9.73
C ILE A 353 -8.02 -8.41 8.56
N CYS A 354 -7.61 -7.17 8.84
CA CYS A 354 -7.17 -6.23 7.81
C CYS A 354 -6.00 -6.79 7.02
N SER A 355 -6.07 -6.63 5.69
CA SER A 355 -4.99 -6.96 4.77
C SER A 355 -3.66 -6.26 5.07
N THR A 356 -2.55 -6.83 4.60
CA THR A 356 -1.21 -6.26 4.74
C THR A 356 -1.09 -4.92 4.01
N CYS A 357 -0.23 -4.03 4.52
CA CYS A 357 0.02 -2.75 3.88
C CYS A 357 0.77 -2.97 2.56
N LEU A 358 0.35 -2.27 1.50
CA LEU A 358 0.96 -2.32 0.17
C LEU A 358 1.91 -1.15 -0.12
N ASN A 359 2.10 -0.23 0.84
CA ASN A 359 3.06 0.87 0.68
C ASN A 359 4.50 0.31 0.69
N ASP A 360 5.36 0.78 -0.21
CA ASP A 360 6.72 0.26 -0.42
C ASP A 360 7.56 0.14 0.84
N GLN A 361 7.42 1.07 1.78
CA GLN A 361 8.20 1.07 3.03
C GLN A 361 7.64 0.13 4.10
N CYS A 362 6.43 -0.39 3.88
CA CYS A 362 5.69 -1.23 4.83
C CYS A 362 5.40 -2.63 4.29
N CYS A 363 5.49 -2.83 2.97
CA CYS A 363 5.15 -4.07 2.31
C CYS A 363 6.15 -5.17 2.71
N LYS A 364 5.63 -6.28 3.23
CA LYS A 364 6.41 -7.46 3.66
C LYS A 364 6.18 -8.69 2.80
N GLY A 365 5.25 -8.62 1.84
CA GLY A 365 4.90 -9.73 0.94
C GLY A 365 5.60 -9.61 -0.41
N ASP A 366 5.48 -10.68 -1.21
CA ASP A 366 6.07 -10.76 -2.55
C ASP A 366 5.40 -9.81 -3.55
N GLN A 367 4.10 -9.53 -3.38
CA GLN A 367 3.35 -8.60 -4.20
C GLN A 367 3.30 -7.20 -3.56
N LYS A 368 3.63 -6.18 -4.35
CA LYS A 368 3.66 -4.76 -3.97
C LYS A 368 2.44 -4.00 -4.48
N GLY A 369 2.26 -2.77 -3.99
CA GLY A 369 1.14 -1.91 -4.39
C GLY A 369 1.10 -1.57 -5.89
N ASP A 370 2.26 -1.41 -6.51
CA ASP A 370 2.39 -1.08 -7.93
C ASP A 370 2.30 -2.30 -8.86
N ASP A 371 2.32 -3.52 -8.33
CA ASP A 371 2.17 -4.73 -9.14
C ASP A 371 0.75 -4.82 -9.69
N TYR A 372 0.63 -5.21 -10.95
CA TYR A 372 -0.68 -5.41 -11.58
C TYR A 372 -1.46 -6.55 -10.90
N CYS A 373 -2.76 -6.38 -10.77
CA CYS A 373 -3.62 -7.51 -10.40
C CYS A 373 -3.61 -8.56 -11.51
N ASN A 374 -3.22 -9.80 -11.18
CA ASN A 374 -3.14 -10.95 -12.10
C ASN A 374 -4.52 -11.53 -12.52
N ILE A 375 -5.57 -10.70 -12.49
CA ILE A 375 -6.90 -11.02 -13.00
C ILE A 375 -7.31 -9.98 -14.05
N CYS A 376 -7.21 -8.68 -13.73
CA CYS A 376 -7.54 -7.63 -14.68
C CYS A 376 -6.37 -7.25 -15.58
N PHE A 377 -5.13 -7.28 -15.06
CA PHE A 377 -3.93 -6.78 -15.74
C PHE A 377 -4.02 -5.32 -16.21
N VAL A 378 -4.92 -4.51 -15.63
CA VAL A 378 -5.13 -3.11 -16.02
C VAL A 378 -4.52 -2.13 -15.01
N GLU A 379 -4.68 -2.40 -13.71
CA GLU A 379 -4.29 -1.46 -12.65
C GLU A 379 -3.45 -2.15 -11.57
N GLY A 380 -2.64 -1.35 -10.87
CA GLY A 380 -1.88 -1.79 -9.70
C GLY A 380 -2.78 -2.23 -8.54
N LEU A 381 -2.28 -3.11 -7.68
CA LEU A 381 -3.01 -3.62 -6.52
C LEU A 381 -3.47 -2.50 -5.57
N LYS A 382 -2.69 -1.42 -5.42
CA LYS A 382 -3.05 -0.27 -4.56
C LYS A 382 -4.24 0.55 -5.09
N ASN A 383 -4.59 0.40 -6.37
CA ASN A 383 -5.58 1.25 -7.06
C ASN A 383 -7.04 0.79 -6.88
N ALA A 384 -7.29 -0.29 -6.12
CA ALA A 384 -8.63 -0.71 -5.72
C ALA A 384 -8.56 -1.54 -4.41
N PRO A 385 -9.69 -1.77 -3.71
CA PRO A 385 -9.71 -2.66 -2.55
C PRO A 385 -9.22 -4.06 -2.92
N ILE A 386 -8.34 -4.61 -2.09
CA ILE A 386 -7.74 -5.94 -2.29
C ILE A 386 -8.35 -7.01 -1.38
N ILE A 387 -8.10 -8.25 -1.74
CA ILE A 387 -8.32 -9.43 -0.91
C ILE A 387 -7.10 -10.35 -1.03
N GLN A 388 -6.64 -10.88 0.11
CA GLN A 388 -5.55 -11.84 0.17
C GLN A 388 -6.10 -13.26 0.34
N SER A 389 -5.69 -14.17 -0.54
CA SER A 389 -5.95 -15.60 -0.41
C SER A 389 -5.04 -16.21 0.66
N LYS A 390 -5.45 -17.33 1.27
CA LYS A 390 -4.67 -18.11 2.24
C LYS A 390 -3.33 -18.58 1.67
N CYS A 391 -3.23 -18.73 0.35
CA CYS A 391 -1.96 -19.00 -0.34
C CYS A 391 -0.98 -17.81 -0.36
N GLY A 392 -1.37 -16.66 0.20
CA GLY A 392 -0.55 -15.44 0.29
C GLY A 392 -0.77 -14.45 -0.85
N HIS A 393 -1.32 -14.89 -1.98
CA HIS A 393 -1.51 -14.03 -3.16
C HIS A 393 -2.67 -13.04 -3.02
N ILE A 394 -2.46 -11.85 -3.58
CA ILE A 394 -3.30 -10.66 -3.47
C ILE A 394 -3.92 -10.34 -4.83
N PHE A 395 -5.22 -10.05 -4.81
CA PHE A 395 -6.00 -9.64 -5.99
C PHE A 395 -6.95 -8.51 -5.62
N HIS A 396 -7.47 -7.76 -6.60
CA HIS A 396 -8.57 -6.85 -6.33
C HIS A 396 -9.82 -7.65 -5.91
N TYR A 397 -10.52 -7.18 -4.88
CA TYR A 397 -11.70 -7.80 -4.32
C TYR A 397 -12.81 -7.99 -5.37
N THR A 398 -13.07 -6.95 -6.17
CA THR A 398 -14.07 -6.98 -7.24
C THR A 398 -13.68 -7.90 -8.39
N CYS A 399 -12.38 -8.06 -8.68
CA CYS A 399 -11.90 -9.02 -9.67
C CYS A 399 -12.17 -10.46 -9.25
N ILE A 400 -11.97 -10.80 -7.97
CA ILE A 400 -12.33 -12.12 -7.44
C ILE A 400 -13.83 -12.36 -7.50
N LEU A 401 -14.65 -11.38 -7.11
CA LEU A 401 -16.11 -11.50 -7.21
C LEU A 401 -16.56 -11.76 -8.66
N LYS A 402 -16.10 -10.95 -9.61
CA LYS A 402 -16.41 -11.14 -11.04
C LYS A 402 -15.95 -12.51 -11.56
N ARG A 403 -14.74 -12.94 -11.19
CA ARG A 403 -14.22 -14.27 -11.57
C ARG A 403 -15.10 -15.41 -11.04
N LEU A 404 -15.57 -15.30 -9.80
CA LEU A 404 -16.45 -16.29 -9.19
C LEU A 404 -17.88 -16.25 -9.74
N ASP A 405 -18.33 -15.10 -10.23
CA ASP A 405 -19.65 -14.92 -10.85
C ASP A 405 -19.71 -15.48 -12.28
N VAL A 406 -18.67 -15.22 -13.08
CA VAL A 406 -18.54 -15.74 -14.46
C VAL A 406 -18.39 -17.27 -14.50
N LYS A 407 -17.81 -17.87 -13.46
CA LYS A 407 -17.60 -19.32 -13.32
C LYS A 407 -16.69 -19.89 -14.42
N TRP A 408 -17.23 -20.72 -15.32
CA TRP A 408 -16.48 -21.40 -16.37
C TRP A 408 -16.93 -20.97 -17.76
N ASN A 409 -15.98 -21.00 -18.69
CA ASN A 409 -16.25 -20.74 -20.09
C ASN A 409 -16.77 -22.02 -20.76
N GLY A 410 -17.81 -21.89 -21.56
CA GLY A 410 -18.45 -23.01 -22.24
C GLY A 410 -19.45 -23.80 -21.37
N PRO A 411 -20.06 -24.85 -21.94
CA PRO A 411 -21.15 -25.58 -21.29
C PRO A 411 -20.66 -26.60 -20.24
N ARG A 412 -19.42 -27.10 -20.37
CA ARG A 412 -18.82 -28.06 -19.44
C ARG A 412 -18.44 -27.37 -18.13
N ILE A 413 -18.86 -27.94 -17.02
CA ILE A 413 -18.42 -27.52 -15.68
C ILE A 413 -16.91 -27.76 -15.54
N VAL A 414 -16.15 -26.69 -15.32
CA VAL A 414 -14.73 -26.73 -14.96
C VAL A 414 -14.44 -25.76 -13.81
N PHE A 415 -13.45 -26.05 -12.98
CA PHE A 415 -13.23 -25.33 -11.71
C PHE A 415 -12.00 -24.42 -11.71
N LYS A 416 -11.40 -24.12 -12.87
CA LYS A 416 -10.19 -23.28 -12.97
C LYS A 416 -10.38 -21.88 -12.38
N PHE A 417 -11.62 -21.38 -12.38
CA PHE A 417 -11.95 -20.08 -11.79
C PHE A 417 -11.87 -20.05 -10.26
N CYS A 418 -12.01 -21.21 -9.60
CA CYS A 418 -11.81 -21.39 -8.16
C CYS A 418 -10.33 -21.57 -7.78
N LEU A 419 -9.42 -21.65 -8.75
CA LEU A 419 -7.98 -21.77 -8.51
C LEU A 419 -7.30 -20.41 -8.56
N CYS A 420 -6.30 -20.23 -7.71
CA CYS A 420 -5.42 -19.08 -7.69
C CYS A 420 -4.69 -18.94 -9.04
N PRO A 421 -4.80 -17.79 -9.74
CA PRO A 421 -4.12 -17.56 -11.02
C PRO A 421 -2.59 -17.72 -10.99
N LEU A 422 -1.97 -17.58 -9.80
CA LEU A 422 -0.51 -17.59 -9.65
C LEU A 422 0.04 -18.97 -9.27
N CYS A 423 -0.59 -19.66 -8.32
CA CYS A 423 -0.07 -20.95 -7.80
C CYS A 423 -0.97 -22.16 -8.06
N ASN A 424 -2.13 -21.98 -8.72
CA ASN A 424 -3.14 -23.02 -8.97
C ASN A 424 -3.70 -23.70 -7.71
N SER A 425 -3.43 -23.21 -6.50
CA SER A 425 -4.08 -23.69 -5.28
C SER A 425 -5.55 -23.27 -5.25
N TRP A 426 -6.40 -24.07 -4.60
CA TRP A 426 -7.79 -23.69 -4.38
C TRP A 426 -7.86 -22.36 -3.61
N LEU A 427 -8.69 -21.43 -4.08
CA LEU A 427 -8.85 -20.15 -3.43
C LEU A 427 -9.47 -20.36 -2.05
N GLU A 428 -8.89 -19.73 -1.03
CA GLU A 428 -9.42 -19.70 0.32
C GLU A 428 -9.20 -18.29 0.85
N PHE A 429 -10.21 -17.72 1.48
CA PHE A 429 -10.26 -16.36 1.99
C PHE A 429 -10.81 -16.39 3.42
N GLN A 430 -10.57 -15.31 4.16
CA GLN A 430 -11.27 -15.07 5.42
C GLN A 430 -12.80 -15.03 5.24
N PRO A 431 -13.61 -15.33 6.27
CA PRO A 431 -15.07 -15.35 6.18
C PRO A 431 -15.64 -14.08 5.53
N SER A 432 -16.20 -14.22 4.33
CA SER A 432 -16.62 -13.12 3.47
C SER A 432 -17.50 -13.64 2.33
N GLN A 433 -18.12 -12.73 1.56
CA GLN A 433 -18.93 -13.11 0.38
C GLN A 433 -18.13 -13.96 -0.64
N PRO A 434 -16.89 -13.60 -1.05
CA PRO A 434 -16.06 -14.48 -1.87
C PRO A 434 -15.88 -15.88 -1.28
N GLN A 435 -15.62 -15.99 0.03
CA GLN A 435 -15.47 -17.30 0.68
C GLN A 435 -16.75 -18.14 0.63
N ASN A 436 -17.92 -17.52 0.80
CA ASN A 436 -19.20 -18.20 0.70
C ASN A 436 -19.43 -18.78 -0.70
N LEU A 437 -19.10 -18.01 -1.75
CA LEU A 437 -19.17 -18.47 -3.13
C LEU A 437 -18.19 -19.61 -3.39
N VAL A 438 -16.93 -19.48 -2.96
CA VAL A 438 -15.92 -20.54 -3.07
C VAL A 438 -16.39 -21.83 -2.40
N ASN A 439 -16.99 -21.75 -1.20
CA ASN A 439 -17.53 -22.91 -0.49
C ASN A 439 -18.66 -23.58 -1.27
N GLN A 440 -19.57 -22.81 -1.88
CA GLN A 440 -20.63 -23.36 -2.74
C GLN A 440 -20.05 -24.12 -3.94
N TYR A 441 -19.01 -23.56 -4.58
CA TYR A 441 -18.35 -24.21 -5.70
C TYR A 441 -17.51 -25.42 -5.28
N TYR A 442 -16.98 -25.45 -4.06
CA TYR A 442 -16.31 -26.61 -3.51
C TYR A 442 -17.28 -27.79 -3.31
N ILE A 443 -18.51 -27.51 -2.83
CA ILE A 443 -19.57 -28.53 -2.74
C ILE A 443 -19.92 -29.07 -4.13
N LEU A 444 -20.06 -28.19 -5.14
CA LEU A 444 -20.30 -28.60 -6.53
C LEU A 444 -19.15 -29.46 -7.08
N PHE A 445 -17.91 -29.08 -6.79
CA PHE A 445 -16.71 -29.85 -7.16
C PHE A 445 -16.73 -31.25 -6.56
N GLN A 446 -17.06 -31.37 -5.28
CA GLN A 446 -17.19 -32.66 -4.60
C GLN A 446 -18.30 -33.52 -5.20
N ASP A 447 -19.47 -32.94 -5.53
CA ASP A 447 -20.57 -33.66 -6.18
C ASP A 447 -20.16 -34.19 -7.56
N VAL A 448 -19.58 -33.33 -8.41
CA VAL A 448 -19.11 -33.72 -9.75
C VAL A 448 -17.99 -34.75 -9.68
N MET A 449 -17.03 -34.61 -8.75
CA MET A 449 -15.96 -35.58 -8.55
C MET A 449 -16.49 -36.94 -8.12
N LYS A 450 -17.42 -36.95 -7.15
CA LYS A 450 -18.06 -38.18 -6.67
C LYS A 450 -18.78 -38.89 -7.82
N LYS A 451 -19.66 -38.18 -8.52
CA LYS A 451 -20.41 -38.72 -9.68
C LYS A 451 -19.47 -39.24 -10.77
N SER A 452 -18.37 -38.53 -11.04
CA SER A 452 -17.35 -38.95 -12.00
C SER A 452 -16.65 -40.24 -11.58
N LEU A 453 -16.24 -40.34 -10.31
CA LEU A 453 -15.57 -41.53 -9.77
C LEU A 453 -16.51 -42.74 -9.72
N ASP A 454 -17.75 -42.53 -9.29
CA ASP A 454 -18.78 -43.57 -9.28
C ASP A 454 -18.98 -44.09 -10.71
N ARG A 455 -19.11 -43.19 -11.70
CA ARG A 455 -19.18 -43.56 -13.12
C ARG A 455 -17.94 -44.31 -13.61
N LEU A 456 -16.75 -43.91 -13.19
CA LEU A 456 -15.50 -44.59 -13.55
C LEU A 456 -15.51 -46.06 -13.12
N LYS A 457 -15.88 -46.31 -11.86
CA LYS A 457 -16.02 -47.66 -11.32
C LYS A 457 -17.14 -48.44 -12.00
N TYR A 458 -18.28 -47.79 -12.28
CA TYR A 458 -19.40 -48.43 -12.96
C TYR A 458 -19.09 -48.84 -14.40
N GLU A 459 -18.22 -48.11 -15.10
CA GLU A 459 -17.75 -48.49 -16.45
C GLU A 459 -16.53 -49.44 -16.42
N ASN A 460 -16.07 -49.87 -15.23
CA ASN A 460 -14.83 -50.63 -15.01
C ASN A 460 -13.57 -49.97 -15.59
N ARG A 461 -13.59 -48.64 -15.75
CA ARG A 461 -12.50 -47.84 -16.31
C ARG A 461 -11.49 -47.39 -15.26
N ASP A 462 -11.74 -47.70 -14.00
CA ASP A 462 -10.78 -47.61 -12.91
C ASP A 462 -9.61 -48.58 -13.07
N LYS A 463 -9.77 -49.60 -13.93
CA LYS A 463 -8.74 -50.57 -14.31
C LYS A 463 -7.98 -50.20 -15.60
N ASP A 464 -8.39 -49.15 -16.31
CA ASP A 464 -7.73 -48.68 -17.53
C ASP A 464 -6.21 -48.51 -17.27
N ASP A 465 -5.38 -48.88 -18.24
CA ASP A 465 -3.91 -48.80 -18.14
C ASP A 465 -3.44 -47.41 -17.67
N LYS A 466 -4.12 -46.35 -18.11
CA LYS A 466 -3.87 -44.95 -17.75
C LYS A 466 -3.92 -44.66 -16.23
N VAL A 467 -4.61 -45.50 -15.46
CA VAL A 467 -4.76 -45.40 -14.00
C VAL A 467 -4.03 -46.51 -13.25
N SER A 468 -3.96 -47.70 -13.84
CA SER A 468 -3.42 -48.91 -13.20
C SER A 468 -1.93 -49.13 -13.44
N LYS A 469 -1.35 -48.56 -14.51
CA LYS A 469 0.06 -48.77 -14.90
C LYS A 469 0.99 -47.67 -14.38
N VAL A 470 2.08 -48.09 -13.73
CA VAL A 470 3.15 -47.20 -13.25
C VAL A 470 3.75 -46.45 -14.44
N GLY A 471 3.86 -45.12 -14.34
CA GLY A 471 4.42 -44.24 -15.37
C GLY A 471 3.38 -43.52 -16.24
N GLU A 472 2.10 -43.88 -16.14
CA GLU A 472 1.01 -43.14 -16.80
C GLU A 472 0.62 -41.87 -16.04
N PRO A 473 0.10 -40.81 -16.72
CA PRO A 473 -0.19 -39.52 -16.10
C PRO A 473 -1.15 -39.56 -14.90
N PHE A 474 -2.06 -40.55 -14.88
CA PHE A 474 -3.06 -40.70 -13.83
C PHE A 474 -2.84 -41.95 -12.95
N TYR A 475 -1.63 -42.50 -12.93
CA TYR A 475 -1.31 -43.65 -12.07
C TYR A 475 -1.63 -43.35 -10.60
N GLY A 476 -2.46 -44.19 -9.98
CA GLY A 476 -2.91 -44.01 -8.59
C GLY A 476 -3.85 -42.81 -8.38
N LYS A 477 -4.35 -42.17 -9.44
CA LYS A 477 -5.19 -40.96 -9.40
C LYS A 477 -6.52 -41.15 -10.15
N PRO A 478 -7.38 -42.10 -9.74
CA PRO A 478 -8.63 -42.40 -10.43
C PRO A 478 -9.60 -41.20 -10.46
N GLN A 479 -9.59 -40.36 -9.43
CA GLN A 479 -10.44 -39.15 -9.38
C GLN A 479 -10.03 -38.12 -10.43
N GLU A 480 -8.73 -37.86 -10.60
CA GLU A 480 -8.22 -36.95 -11.63
C GLU A 480 -8.54 -37.49 -13.03
N TYR A 481 -8.34 -38.80 -13.25
CA TYR A 481 -8.70 -39.44 -14.51
C TYR A 481 -10.20 -39.32 -14.82
N ALA A 482 -11.07 -39.62 -13.85
CA ALA A 482 -12.51 -39.52 -14.01
C ALA A 482 -12.96 -38.09 -14.37
N MET A 483 -12.45 -37.09 -13.66
CA MET A 483 -12.71 -35.67 -13.92
C MET A 483 -12.18 -35.23 -15.30
N ALA A 484 -11.11 -35.86 -15.77
CA ALA A 484 -10.51 -35.56 -17.07
C ALA A 484 -11.37 -36.07 -18.22
N ILE A 485 -11.82 -37.32 -18.15
CA ILE A 485 -12.53 -38.03 -19.24
C ILE A 485 -14.04 -37.80 -19.27
N TYR A 486 -14.69 -37.50 -18.15
CA TYR A 486 -16.12 -37.29 -18.09
C TYR A 486 -16.50 -35.80 -18.14
N CYS A 487 -17.56 -35.51 -18.89
CA CYS A 487 -18.11 -34.17 -18.99
C CYS A 487 -19.41 -34.06 -18.19
N TYR A 488 -19.46 -33.07 -17.30
CA TYR A 488 -20.65 -32.70 -16.55
C TYR A 488 -21.11 -31.30 -16.94
N TYR A 489 -22.42 -31.09 -16.93
CA TYR A 489 -23.09 -29.87 -17.37
C TYR A 489 -24.07 -29.42 -16.29
N GLN A 490 -24.27 -28.11 -16.13
CA GLN A 490 -25.22 -27.57 -15.17
C GLN A 490 -26.61 -27.48 -15.81
N CYS A 491 -27.58 -28.20 -15.25
CA CYS A 491 -28.97 -28.13 -15.72
C CYS A 491 -29.54 -26.72 -15.53
N PHE A 492 -30.16 -26.16 -16.56
CA PHE A 492 -30.77 -24.83 -16.48
C PHE A 492 -31.95 -24.76 -15.52
N LYS A 493 -32.78 -25.81 -15.48
CA LYS A 493 -34.00 -25.87 -14.63
C LYS A 493 -33.67 -26.10 -13.15
N CYS A 494 -32.98 -27.20 -12.81
CA CYS A 494 -32.73 -27.56 -11.41
C CYS A 494 -31.35 -27.16 -10.86
N LYS A 495 -30.45 -26.62 -11.70
CA LYS A 495 -29.07 -26.23 -11.37
C LYS A 495 -28.12 -27.37 -10.92
N ASN A 496 -28.61 -28.61 -10.84
CA ASN A 496 -27.81 -29.77 -10.51
C ASN A 496 -26.91 -30.19 -11.68
N PRO A 497 -25.69 -30.69 -11.40
CA PRO A 497 -24.82 -31.22 -12.43
C PRO A 497 -25.33 -32.57 -12.93
N TYR A 498 -25.33 -32.76 -14.24
CA TYR A 498 -25.69 -34.03 -14.90
C TYR A 498 -24.60 -34.48 -15.87
N PHE A 499 -24.56 -35.79 -16.09
CA PHE A 499 -23.58 -36.43 -16.97
C PHE A 499 -23.91 -36.15 -18.44
N GLY A 500 -22.93 -35.73 -19.23
CA GLY A 500 -23.08 -35.51 -20.67
C GLY A 500 -21.98 -36.19 -21.48
N GLY A 501 -21.62 -37.43 -21.12
CA GLY A 501 -20.75 -38.29 -21.91
C GLY A 501 -19.27 -38.25 -21.54
N ALA A 502 -18.53 -39.21 -22.09
CA ALA A 502 -17.07 -39.25 -22.02
C ALA A 502 -16.47 -38.57 -23.26
N LYS A 503 -15.46 -37.71 -23.07
CA LYS A 503 -14.67 -37.09 -24.15
C LYS A 503 -13.18 -37.19 -23.82
N ASP A 504 -12.34 -37.39 -24.83
CA ASP A 504 -10.90 -37.19 -24.70
C ASP A 504 -10.59 -35.72 -24.39
N CYS A 505 -9.77 -35.50 -23.36
CA CYS A 505 -9.48 -34.20 -22.76
C CYS A 505 -9.01 -33.14 -23.75
N GLN A 506 -8.38 -33.56 -24.86
CA GLN A 506 -7.69 -32.69 -25.80
C GLN A 506 -8.65 -31.87 -26.68
N ARG A 507 -9.79 -32.43 -27.08
CA ARG A 507 -10.80 -31.72 -27.91
C ARG A 507 -11.69 -30.75 -27.12
N ALA A 508 -11.73 -30.87 -25.79
CA ALA A 508 -12.59 -30.05 -24.92
C ALA A 508 -11.95 -28.70 -24.51
N LEU A 509 -10.62 -28.59 -24.58
CA LEU A 509 -9.87 -27.36 -24.26
C LEU A 509 -9.95 -26.30 -25.38
N GLU A 510 -10.17 -26.74 -26.63
CA GLU A 510 -10.23 -25.87 -27.83
C GLU A 510 -11.60 -25.22 -28.07
N GLU A 511 -12.61 -25.53 -27.24
CA GLU A 511 -14.03 -25.16 -27.48
C GLU A 511 -14.47 -23.91 -26.68
N GLY A 512 -13.54 -23.18 -26.06
CA GLY A 512 -13.78 -22.09 -25.09
C GLY A 512 -14.46 -20.81 -25.60
N ASP A 513 -14.74 -20.67 -26.89
CA ASP A 513 -15.19 -19.40 -27.52
C ASP A 513 -16.56 -19.46 -28.22
N LYS A 514 -17.32 -20.57 -28.15
CA LYS A 514 -18.64 -20.63 -28.80
C LYS A 514 -19.75 -20.18 -27.85
N GLN A 515 -20.51 -19.17 -28.27
CA GLN A 515 -21.78 -18.79 -27.65
C GLN A 515 -22.72 -20.01 -27.64
N TYR A 516 -23.10 -20.45 -26.44
CA TYR A 516 -24.12 -21.49 -26.24
C TYR A 516 -25.26 -20.90 -25.41
N LYS A 517 -26.45 -21.50 -25.52
CA LYS A 517 -27.62 -21.10 -24.74
C LYS A 517 -27.74 -22.00 -23.52
N PRO A 518 -27.54 -21.48 -22.28
CA PRO A 518 -27.68 -22.29 -21.08
C PRO A 518 -29.04 -23.00 -20.97
N GLU A 519 -30.10 -22.41 -21.53
CA GLU A 519 -31.48 -22.94 -21.56
C GLU A 519 -31.59 -24.32 -22.22
N GLU A 520 -30.65 -24.67 -23.10
CA GLU A 520 -30.63 -25.94 -23.83
C GLU A 520 -29.94 -27.07 -23.05
N LEU A 521 -29.29 -26.76 -21.91
CA LEU A 521 -28.70 -27.74 -21.01
C LEU A 521 -29.74 -28.21 -19.98
N ILE A 522 -30.49 -29.24 -20.33
CA ILE A 522 -31.54 -29.79 -19.46
C ILE A 522 -31.19 -31.24 -19.12
N CYS A 523 -31.14 -31.55 -17.82
CA CYS A 523 -30.93 -32.92 -17.37
C CYS A 523 -32.18 -33.78 -17.60
N ALA A 524 -31.99 -35.10 -17.62
CA ALA A 524 -33.07 -36.06 -17.79
C ALA A 524 -34.24 -35.89 -16.80
N ASN A 525 -33.96 -35.47 -15.55
CA ASN A 525 -35.00 -35.21 -14.54
C ASN A 525 -35.94 -34.06 -14.92
N CYS A 526 -35.45 -33.11 -15.72
CA CYS A 526 -36.14 -31.87 -16.05
C CYS A 526 -36.68 -31.84 -17.50
N CYS A 527 -36.47 -32.92 -18.26
CA CYS A 527 -37.07 -33.15 -19.57
C CYS A 527 -38.51 -33.68 -19.41
N GLU A 528 -39.48 -32.95 -19.96
CA GLU A 528 -40.91 -33.32 -20.00
C GLU A 528 -41.19 -34.25 -21.20
N VAL A 529 -40.41 -35.32 -21.35
CA VAL A 529 -40.63 -36.27 -22.44
C VAL A 529 -41.44 -37.46 -21.91
N PRO A 530 -42.57 -37.83 -22.55
CA PRO A 530 -43.41 -38.94 -22.14
C PRO A 530 -42.82 -40.26 -22.64
N VAL A 531 -41.71 -40.74 -22.06
CA VAL A 531 -41.21 -42.09 -22.38
C VAL A 531 -40.54 -42.78 -21.18
N GLY A 532 -41.25 -43.75 -20.63
CA GLY A 532 -40.74 -45.10 -20.34
C GLY A 532 -39.85 -45.30 -19.12
N GLU A 533 -40.52 -45.48 -17.97
CA GLU A 533 -40.03 -46.05 -16.70
C GLU A 533 -38.85 -45.33 -16.04
N THR A 534 -39.22 -44.44 -15.11
CA THR A 534 -38.37 -44.10 -13.97
C THR A 534 -37.74 -45.37 -13.41
N CYS A 535 -36.42 -45.40 -13.26
CA CYS A 535 -35.77 -46.57 -12.69
C CYS A 535 -36.26 -46.77 -11.25
N GLN A 536 -36.74 -47.96 -10.93
CA GLN A 536 -37.25 -48.27 -9.58
C GLN A 536 -36.17 -48.19 -8.49
N ILE A 537 -34.89 -48.31 -8.88
CA ILE A 537 -33.74 -48.28 -7.95
C ILE A 537 -33.09 -46.89 -7.92
N HIS A 538 -32.96 -46.23 -9.08
CA HIS A 538 -32.15 -45.01 -9.23
C HIS A 538 -32.93 -43.79 -9.73
N GLY A 539 -34.26 -43.87 -9.74
CA GLY A 539 -35.12 -42.77 -10.19
C GLY A 539 -34.85 -42.36 -11.64
N LYS A 540 -34.86 -41.04 -11.87
CA LYS A 540 -34.58 -40.45 -13.20
C LYS A 540 -33.11 -39.99 -13.36
N GLU A 541 -32.32 -40.01 -12.28
CA GLU A 541 -31.01 -39.35 -12.21
C GLU A 541 -29.98 -39.89 -13.21
N TYR A 542 -30.01 -41.20 -13.44
CA TYR A 542 -29.10 -41.89 -14.36
C TYR A 542 -29.76 -42.26 -15.68
N ILE A 543 -30.92 -41.68 -16.00
CA ILE A 543 -31.56 -41.88 -17.29
C ILE A 543 -30.76 -41.10 -18.34
N GLU A 544 -30.34 -41.80 -19.38
CA GLU A 544 -29.65 -41.20 -20.51
C GLU A 544 -30.55 -41.22 -21.74
N PHE A 545 -30.42 -40.21 -22.59
CA PHE A 545 -31.11 -40.15 -23.88
C PHE A 545 -30.13 -40.41 -25.01
N LYS A 546 -30.64 -41.04 -26.07
CA LYS A 546 -29.92 -41.18 -27.32
C LYS A 546 -30.02 -39.86 -28.11
N CYS A 547 -28.95 -39.45 -28.76
CA CYS A 547 -29.01 -38.41 -29.79
C CYS A 547 -29.99 -38.82 -30.90
N LYS A 548 -30.95 -37.96 -31.24
CA LYS A 548 -31.91 -38.24 -32.30
C LYS A 548 -31.20 -38.60 -33.61
N PHE A 549 -30.09 -37.93 -33.93
CA PHE A 549 -29.44 -38.00 -35.24
C PHE A 549 -28.28 -39.01 -35.35
N CYS A 550 -27.80 -39.59 -34.24
CA CYS A 550 -26.70 -40.55 -34.26
C CYS A 550 -26.73 -41.54 -33.08
N CYS A 551 -25.77 -42.46 -33.06
CA CYS A 551 -25.61 -43.49 -32.02
C CYS A 551 -24.71 -43.03 -30.86
N GLN A 552 -24.97 -41.84 -30.30
CA GLN A 552 -24.23 -41.29 -29.15
C GLN A 552 -25.19 -40.86 -28.04
N ILE A 553 -24.69 -40.75 -26.82
CA ILE A 553 -25.45 -40.21 -25.68
C ILE A 553 -25.69 -38.71 -25.93
N ALA A 554 -26.93 -38.27 -25.69
CA ALA A 554 -27.32 -36.88 -25.80
C ALA A 554 -26.84 -36.05 -24.61
N VAL A 555 -26.48 -34.81 -24.91
CA VAL A 555 -25.99 -33.80 -23.96
C VAL A 555 -26.91 -32.59 -23.93
N TRP A 556 -27.43 -32.22 -25.11
CA TRP A 556 -28.27 -31.05 -25.33
C TRP A 556 -29.71 -31.45 -25.55
N PHE A 557 -30.63 -30.62 -25.05
CA PHE A 557 -32.05 -30.75 -25.31
C PHE A 557 -32.59 -29.44 -25.89
N CYS A 558 -32.74 -29.41 -27.20
CA CYS A 558 -33.11 -28.21 -27.94
C CYS A 558 -34.60 -28.23 -28.29
N TRP A 559 -35.18 -27.02 -28.35
CA TRP A 559 -36.57 -26.78 -28.76
C TRP A 559 -37.62 -27.59 -27.96
N GLY A 560 -37.28 -27.97 -26.73
CA GLY A 560 -38.17 -28.72 -25.84
C GLY A 560 -38.58 -30.11 -26.35
N THR A 561 -37.95 -30.63 -27.42
CA THR A 561 -38.40 -31.86 -28.09
C THR A 561 -37.28 -32.73 -28.62
N THR A 562 -36.05 -32.22 -28.76
CA THR A 562 -35.00 -32.91 -29.52
C THR A 562 -33.70 -33.05 -28.74
N HIS A 563 -33.23 -34.28 -28.60
CA HIS A 563 -31.95 -34.60 -27.95
C HIS A 563 -30.80 -34.66 -28.95
N PHE A 564 -29.71 -33.95 -28.66
CA PHE A 564 -28.49 -33.95 -29.46
C PHE A 564 -27.28 -34.38 -28.64
N CYS A 565 -26.41 -35.22 -29.21
CA CYS A 565 -25.03 -35.28 -28.74
C CYS A 565 -24.31 -33.99 -29.12
N GLU A 566 -23.15 -33.74 -28.52
CA GLU A 566 -22.33 -32.57 -28.82
C GLU A 566 -22.06 -32.38 -30.33
N ASP A 567 -21.57 -33.41 -31.01
CA ASP A 567 -21.18 -33.29 -32.41
C ASP A 567 -22.37 -32.93 -33.31
N CYS A 568 -23.54 -33.52 -33.03
CA CYS A 568 -24.76 -33.21 -33.79
C CYS A 568 -25.28 -31.81 -33.47
N HIS A 569 -25.22 -31.37 -32.21
CA HIS A 569 -25.58 -30.00 -31.82
C HIS A 569 -24.67 -28.97 -32.48
N LYS A 570 -23.35 -29.22 -32.46
CA LYS A 570 -22.36 -28.35 -33.11
C LYS A 570 -22.60 -28.21 -34.61
N ARG A 571 -22.90 -29.32 -35.30
CA ARG A 571 -23.27 -29.30 -36.72
C ARG A 571 -24.58 -28.56 -36.96
N GLN A 572 -25.58 -28.77 -36.10
CA GLN A 572 -26.85 -28.04 -36.15
C GLN A 572 -26.63 -26.52 -36.05
N CYS A 573 -25.79 -26.06 -35.12
CA CYS A 573 -25.54 -24.64 -34.87
C CYS A 573 -24.61 -23.97 -35.90
N ASN A 574 -23.71 -24.73 -36.54
CA ASN A 574 -22.78 -24.18 -37.55
C ASN A 574 -23.31 -24.26 -38.99
N GLY A 575 -24.61 -24.57 -39.19
CA GLY A 575 -25.25 -24.47 -40.51
C GLY A 575 -25.35 -25.78 -41.32
N ASP A 576 -24.85 -26.92 -40.84
CA ASP A 576 -25.12 -28.22 -41.49
C ASP A 576 -26.59 -28.65 -41.33
N TYR A 577 -27.28 -28.09 -40.33
CA TYR A 577 -28.68 -28.36 -39.98
C TYR A 577 -29.03 -29.86 -40.00
N VAL A 578 -28.42 -30.66 -39.11
CA VAL A 578 -28.67 -32.11 -39.03
C VAL A 578 -30.15 -32.47 -38.83
N SER A 579 -30.93 -31.57 -38.24
CA SER A 579 -32.40 -31.67 -38.12
C SER A 579 -33.16 -31.67 -39.45
N LYS A 580 -32.56 -31.14 -40.53
CA LYS A 580 -33.15 -31.11 -41.89
C LYS A 580 -32.74 -32.32 -42.73
N ILE A 581 -31.83 -33.16 -42.24
CA ILE A 581 -31.41 -34.36 -42.98
C ILE A 581 -32.57 -35.36 -42.95
N PRO A 582 -33.08 -35.82 -44.12
CA PRO A 582 -34.11 -36.85 -44.17
C PRO A 582 -33.68 -38.12 -43.44
N LYS A 583 -34.63 -38.80 -42.79
CA LYS A 583 -34.36 -39.96 -41.93
C LYS A 583 -33.58 -41.06 -42.65
N GLU A 584 -33.83 -41.23 -43.95
CA GLU A 584 -33.24 -42.24 -44.82
C GLU A 584 -31.75 -41.97 -45.09
N LYS A 585 -31.32 -40.71 -44.98
CA LYS A 585 -29.94 -40.25 -45.19
C LYS A 585 -29.14 -40.14 -43.90
N LEU A 586 -29.77 -40.35 -42.73
CA LEU A 586 -29.06 -40.40 -41.46
C LEU A 586 -28.19 -41.65 -41.39
N PRO A 587 -27.05 -41.60 -40.67
CA PRO A 587 -26.18 -42.76 -40.51
C PRO A 587 -26.98 -43.94 -39.95
N LYS A 588 -26.82 -45.13 -40.53
CA LYS A 588 -27.47 -46.34 -40.00
C LYS A 588 -26.67 -46.92 -38.84
N CYS A 589 -27.36 -47.47 -37.85
CA CYS A 589 -26.71 -48.13 -36.73
C CYS A 589 -25.92 -49.35 -37.23
N PRO A 590 -24.66 -49.55 -36.83
CA PRO A 590 -23.84 -50.70 -37.26
C PRO A 590 -24.24 -52.03 -36.61
N GLY A 591 -25.35 -52.06 -35.85
CA GLY A 591 -25.82 -53.21 -35.06
C GLY A 591 -25.33 -53.19 -33.62
N LYS A 592 -26.02 -53.92 -32.74
CA LYS A 592 -25.83 -53.91 -31.28
C LYS A 592 -24.35 -54.06 -30.86
N ASP A 593 -23.63 -54.99 -31.46
CA ASP A 593 -22.26 -55.35 -31.07
C ASP A 593 -21.22 -54.27 -31.45
N LYS A 594 -21.50 -53.51 -32.51
CA LYS A 594 -20.61 -52.44 -33.02
C LYS A 594 -21.11 -51.03 -32.70
N CYS A 595 -22.31 -50.92 -32.11
CA CYS A 595 -22.89 -49.63 -31.75
C CYS A 595 -22.17 -49.04 -30.54
N PRO A 596 -21.82 -47.74 -30.54
CA PRO A 596 -21.23 -47.10 -29.36
C PRO A 596 -22.11 -47.17 -28.10
N ILE A 597 -23.44 -47.27 -28.26
CA ILE A 597 -24.41 -47.40 -27.15
C ILE A 597 -24.51 -48.87 -26.66
N LYS A 598 -24.01 -49.84 -27.42
CA LYS A 598 -23.98 -51.28 -27.09
C LYS A 598 -25.35 -51.89 -26.74
N MET A 599 -26.43 -51.35 -27.28
CA MET A 599 -27.79 -51.87 -27.11
C MET A 599 -28.64 -51.63 -28.35
N ASP A 600 -29.73 -52.39 -28.47
CA ASP A 600 -30.74 -52.13 -29.48
C ASP A 600 -31.46 -50.81 -29.20
N HIS A 601 -31.60 -50.00 -30.24
CA HIS A 601 -32.24 -48.70 -30.16
C HIS A 601 -32.96 -48.39 -31.48
N LYS A 602 -33.96 -47.53 -31.39
CA LYS A 602 -34.70 -46.95 -32.51
C LYS A 602 -33.76 -46.37 -33.57
N PRO A 603 -34.17 -46.36 -34.84
CA PRO A 603 -33.39 -45.76 -35.91
C PRO A 603 -33.01 -44.30 -35.65
N ASN A 604 -31.89 -43.86 -36.21
CA ASN A 604 -31.54 -42.44 -36.21
C ASN A 604 -32.64 -41.65 -36.93
N GLY A 605 -33.05 -40.53 -36.33
CA GLY A 605 -34.23 -39.72 -36.66
C GLY A 605 -35.33 -39.80 -35.60
N GLU A 606 -35.25 -40.73 -34.65
CA GLU A 606 -36.25 -40.91 -33.59
C GLU A 606 -35.69 -40.67 -32.18
N GLU A 607 -36.53 -40.10 -31.32
CA GLU A 607 -36.25 -39.90 -29.90
C GLU A 607 -36.35 -41.21 -29.12
N GLN A 608 -35.38 -41.42 -28.23
CA GLN A 608 -35.38 -42.58 -27.34
C GLN A 608 -34.65 -42.31 -26.03
N ALA A 609 -35.35 -42.58 -24.93
CA ALA A 609 -34.72 -42.80 -23.62
C ALA A 609 -34.01 -44.17 -23.63
N LEU A 610 -32.75 -44.19 -23.23
CA LEU A 610 -31.98 -45.40 -23.09
C LEU A 610 -32.21 -46.06 -21.71
N GLY A 611 -32.96 -45.45 -20.81
CA GLY A 611 -33.15 -45.95 -19.44
C GLY A 611 -31.93 -45.69 -18.54
N CYS A 612 -31.90 -46.32 -17.37
CA CYS A 612 -30.87 -46.08 -16.35
C CYS A 612 -29.51 -46.66 -16.76
N ALA A 613 -28.51 -45.81 -16.91
CA ALA A 613 -27.16 -46.19 -17.30
C ALA A 613 -26.54 -47.24 -16.36
N ILE A 614 -26.77 -47.13 -15.05
CA ILE A 614 -26.28 -48.09 -14.05
C ILE A 614 -26.89 -49.48 -14.30
N CYS A 615 -28.22 -49.57 -14.40
CA CYS A 615 -28.91 -50.84 -14.60
C CYS A 615 -28.58 -51.49 -15.94
N ARG A 616 -28.40 -50.68 -17.00
CA ARG A 616 -27.96 -51.20 -18.30
C ARG A 616 -26.58 -51.84 -18.23
N ASN A 617 -25.63 -51.17 -17.58
CA ASN A 617 -24.26 -51.68 -17.47
C ASN A 617 -24.18 -52.92 -16.58
N GLN A 618 -24.95 -52.99 -15.49
CA GLN A 618 -25.04 -54.20 -14.65
C GLN A 618 -25.55 -55.41 -15.44
N LYS A 619 -26.63 -55.24 -16.21
CA LYS A 619 -27.14 -56.31 -17.10
C LYS A 619 -26.10 -56.74 -18.14
N ALA A 620 -25.37 -55.79 -18.71
CA ALA A 620 -24.29 -56.10 -19.66
C ALA A 620 -23.10 -56.82 -19.01
N SER A 621 -22.80 -56.51 -17.74
CA SER A 621 -21.70 -57.14 -16.99
C SER A 621 -22.04 -58.56 -16.56
N GLN A 622 -23.32 -58.82 -16.22
CA GLN A 622 -23.84 -60.15 -15.86
C GLN A 622 -23.98 -61.10 -17.06
N GLN A 623 -24.09 -60.58 -18.29
CA GLN A 623 -24.14 -61.39 -19.52
C GLN A 623 -22.76 -61.87 -20.01
N ASN A 624 -21.68 -61.37 -19.42
CA ASN A 624 -20.29 -61.72 -19.78
C ASN A 624 -19.64 -62.70 -18.77
N PHE A 625 -20.43 -63.38 -17.94
CA PHE A 625 -20.01 -64.44 -17.03
C PHE A 625 -20.60 -65.78 -17.43
#